data_AF-A0A956Y7W2-F1
#
_entry.id   AF-A0A956Y7W2-F1
#
_cell.length_a   1.000
_cell.length_b   1.000
_cell.length_c   1.000
_cell.angle_alpha   90.00
_cell.angle_beta   90.00
_cell.angle_gamma   90.00
#
_symmetry.space_group_name_H-M   'P 1'
#
loop_
_entity.id
_entity.type
_entity.pdbx_description
1 polymer ?
#
loop_
_entity_poly.entity_id
_entity_poly.type
_entity_poly.pdbx_seq_one_letter_code
_entity_poly.pdbx_strand_id
1 'polypeptide(L)' 'MNKSWMWNNGAGVQGAVIEEGKVRWFNEPGCACSGNETEQTIADFIEKGPRYLLPPDDVLAEMQDTARALAEQAT' A
#
# COMPACT_ATOMS: atom_id res chain seq x y z
N MET A 1 0.02 -13.90 -1.87
CA MET A 1 1.39 -13.36 -1.69
C MET A 1 1.23 -12.03 -0.99
N ASN A 2 1.87 -11.84 0.17
CA ASN A 2 1.82 -10.55 0.87
C ASN A 2 3.08 -9.77 0.51
N LYS A 3 2.90 -8.56 -0.01
CA LYS A 3 4.00 -7.65 -0.37
C LYS A 3 3.87 -6.40 0.46
N SER A 4 4.98 -5.97 1.05
CA SER A 4 5.04 -4.80 1.92
C SER A 4 6.17 -3.87 1.47
N TRP A 5 5.91 -2.57 1.66
CA TRP A 5 6.83 -1.49 1.35
C TRP A 5 6.96 -0.60 2.57
N MET A 6 8.15 -0.03 2.74
CA MET A 6 8.45 0.97 3.73
C MET A 6 9.32 2.04 3.10
N TRP A 7 9.04 3.29 3.42
CA TRP A 7 9.81 4.44 2.94
C TRP A 7 9.91 5.50 4.01
N ASN A 8 10.97 6.32 3.92
CA ASN A 8 11.15 7.48 4.78
C ASN A 8 10.60 8.72 4.06
N ASN A 9 9.79 9.53 4.74
CA ASN A 9 9.19 10.75 4.18
C ASN A 9 9.80 12.06 4.73
N GLY A 10 10.93 11.97 5.44
CA GLY A 10 11.58 13.08 6.14
C GLY A 10 11.07 13.34 7.56
N ALA A 11 9.82 12.97 7.87
CA ALA A 11 9.21 13.11 9.21
C ALA A 11 9.17 11.78 9.99
N GLY A 12 9.34 10.65 9.31
CA GLY A 12 9.29 9.33 9.90
C GLY A 12 9.32 8.23 8.85
N VAL A 13 8.94 7.02 9.28
CA VAL A 13 8.82 5.84 8.42
C VAL A 13 7.35 5.60 8.15
N GLN A 14 7.02 5.51 6.87
CA GLN A 14 5.72 5.14 6.35
C GLN A 14 5.80 3.78 5.67
N GLY A 15 4.66 3.16 5.44
CA GLY A 15 4.60 1.89 4.73
C GLY A 15 3.24 1.56 4.17
N ALA A 16 3.21 0.50 3.39
CA ALA A 16 1.99 -0.13 2.92
C ALA A 16 2.17 -1.63 2.81
N VAL A 17 1.08 -2.39 2.95
CA VAL A 17 1.02 -3.81 2.61
C VAL A 17 -0.14 -4.05 1.66
N ILE A 18 0.07 -4.89 0.66
CA ILE A 18 -1.02 -5.46 -0.13
C ILE A 18 -1.30 -6.87 0.35
N GLU A 19 -2.49 -7.07 0.89
CA GLU A 19 -3.00 -8.38 1.33
C GLU A 19 -4.52 -8.42 1.22
N GLU A 20 -5.08 -9.61 0.98
CA GLU A 20 -6.54 -9.84 0.92
C GLU A 20 -7.29 -8.90 -0.04
N GLY A 21 -6.66 -8.51 -1.15
CA GLY A 21 -7.27 -7.61 -2.14
C GLY A 21 -7.29 -6.13 -1.74
N LYS A 22 -6.57 -5.76 -0.68
CA LYS A 22 -6.51 -4.40 -0.13
C LYS A 22 -5.07 -3.92 0.03
N VAL A 23 -4.87 -2.62 -0.14
CA VAL A 23 -3.72 -1.87 0.34
C VAL A 23 -4.03 -1.37 1.74
N ARG A 24 -3.23 -1.74 2.74
CA ARG A 24 -3.29 -1.14 4.08
C ARG A 24 -2.08 -0.23 4.27
N TRP A 25 -2.31 0.97 4.80
CA TRP A 25 -1.29 2.00 4.93
C TRP A 25 -0.84 2.15 6.40
N PHE A 26 0.43 2.48 6.60
CA PHE A 26 1.06 2.62 7.92
C PHE A 26 1.84 3.93 8.00
N ASN A 27 1.56 4.75 9.01
CA ASN A 27 2.20 6.06 9.20
C ASN A 27 3.32 6.05 10.26
N GLU A 28 3.51 4.95 11.00
CA GLU A 28 4.57 4.78 12.00
C GLU A 28 5.19 3.37 11.94
N PRO A 29 6.47 3.21 12.36
CA PRO A 29 7.14 1.92 12.45
C PRO A 29 6.65 1.16 13.69
N GLY A 30 5.56 0.40 13.55
CA GLY A 30 5.11 -0.49 14.61
C GLY A 30 3.62 -0.80 14.54
N CYS A 31 3.32 -2.07 14.31
CA CYS A 31 2.07 -2.77 14.64
C CYS A 31 0.78 -2.18 14.05
N ALA A 32 0.13 -2.94 13.18
CA ALA A 32 -1.29 -2.84 12.82
C ALA A 32 -2.27 -3.01 14.02
N CYS A 33 -1.80 -2.75 15.24
CA CYS A 33 -2.41 -3.10 16.52
C CYS A 33 -3.24 -1.93 17.09
N SER A 34 -3.10 -0.73 16.54
CA SER A 34 -3.95 0.44 16.78
C SER A 34 -4.62 0.89 15.48
N GLY A 35 -5.63 0.13 15.04
CA GLY A 35 -6.61 0.59 14.06
C GLY A 35 -6.19 0.51 12.59
N ASN A 36 -6.91 -0.32 11.82
CA ASN A 36 -6.94 -0.36 10.35
C ASN A 36 -7.51 0.94 9.73
N GLU A 37 -7.03 2.13 10.10
CA GLU A 37 -7.76 3.37 9.75
C GLU A 37 -7.64 3.77 8.28
N THR A 38 -6.79 3.10 7.50
CA THR A 38 -6.54 3.47 6.10
C THR A 38 -6.39 2.22 5.24
N GLU A 39 -7.52 1.67 4.81
CA GLU A 39 -7.58 0.60 3.81
C GLU A 39 -8.03 1.15 2.46
N GLN A 40 -7.47 0.63 1.37
CA GLN A 40 -7.88 0.95 0.01
C GLN A 40 -8.01 -0.34 -0.78
N THR A 41 -9.08 -0.54 -1.55
CA THR A 41 -9.18 -1.72 -2.43
C THR A 41 -8.11 -1.66 -3.51
N ILE A 42 -7.62 -2.82 -3.99
CA ILE A 42 -6.69 -2.87 -5.13
C ILE A 42 -7.30 -2.15 -6.36
N ALA A 43 -8.60 -2.34 -6.61
CA ALA A 43 -9.30 -1.68 -7.72
C ALA A 43 -9.25 -0.15 -7.60
N ASP A 44 -9.59 0.41 -6.43
CA ASP A 44 -9.49 1.84 -6.18
C ASP A 44 -8.04 2.36 -6.25
N PHE A 45 -7.08 1.56 -5.81
CA PHE A 45 -5.66 1.92 -5.85
C PHE A 45 -5.14 2.01 -7.29
N ILE A 46 -5.53 1.07 -8.16
CA ILE A 46 -5.18 1.08 -9.57
C ILE A 46 -5.86 2.27 -10.29
N GLU A 47 -7.14 2.52 -10.01
CA GLU A 47 -7.91 3.56 -10.70
C GLU A 47 -7.52 4.98 -10.26
N LYS A 48 -7.32 5.19 -8.96
CA LYS A 48 -7.22 6.54 -8.35
C LYS A 48 -5.86 6.82 -7.71
N GLY A 49 -4.96 5.85 -7.68
CA GLY A 49 -3.66 5.97 -7.03
C GLY A 49 -3.76 5.91 -5.49
N PRO A 50 -2.67 6.26 -4.78
CA PRO A 50 -2.61 6.16 -3.33
C PRO A 50 -3.48 7.24 -2.65
N ARG A 51 -4.33 6.83 -1.70
CA ARG A 51 -5.27 7.78 -1.03
C ARG A 51 -4.76 8.42 0.26
N TYR A 52 -3.89 7.74 0.99
CA TYR A 52 -3.62 8.10 2.39
C TYR A 52 -2.21 8.60 2.61
N LEU A 53 -1.25 7.93 2.01
CA LEU A 53 0.16 8.30 2.04
C LEU A 53 0.62 8.51 0.61
N LEU A 54 1.69 9.28 0.42
CA LEU A 54 2.31 9.46 -0.89
C LEU A 54 3.66 8.74 -0.88
N PRO A 55 3.74 7.52 -1.44
CA PRO A 55 5.03 6.86 -1.63
C PRO A 55 5.89 7.65 -2.61
N PRO A 56 7.23 7.54 -2.49
CA PRO A 56 8.15 7.93 -3.55
C PRO A 56 7.81 7.24 -4.87
N ASP A 57 8.18 7.85 -6.00
CA ASP A 57 7.77 7.40 -7.34
C ASP A 57 8.19 5.95 -7.65
N ASP A 58 9.37 5.52 -7.19
CA ASP A 58 9.88 4.16 -7.37
C ASP A 58 9.07 3.14 -6.57
N VAL A 59 8.75 3.46 -5.31
CA VAL A 59 7.88 2.64 -4.46
C VAL A 59 6.47 2.58 -5.04
N LEU A 60 5.93 3.72 -5.49
CA LEU A 60 4.59 3.77 -6.07
C LEU A 60 4.50 2.92 -7.34
N ALA A 61 5.50 2.98 -8.21
CA ALA A 61 5.56 2.16 -9.42
C ALA A 61 5.54 0.66 -9.07
N GLU A 62 6.36 0.23 -8.12
CA GLU A 62 6.40 -1.17 -7.69
C GLU A 62 5.07 -1.64 -7.07
N MET A 63 4.44 -0.76 -6.26
CA MET A 63 3.12 -1.03 -5.68
C MET A 63 2.06 -1.19 -6.76
N GLN A 64 2.05 -0.34 -7.79
CA GLN A 64 1.08 -0.39 -8.88
C GLN A 64 1.25 -1.65 -9.74
N ASP A 65 2.49 -2.03 -10.06
CA ASP A 65 2.78 -3.26 -10.80
C ASP A 65 2.35 -4.49 -10.00
N THR A 66 2.61 -4.50 -8.69
CA THR A 66 2.15 -5.58 -7.81
C THR A 66 0.63 -5.64 -7.72
N ALA A 67 -0.05 -4.50 -7.60
CA ALA A 67 -1.50 -4.42 -7.55
C ALA A 67 -2.15 -4.97 -8.83
N ARG A 68 -1.60 -4.61 -10.00
CA ARG A 68 -2.06 -5.13 -11.31
C ARG A 68 -1.86 -6.64 -11.42
N ALA A 69 -0.67 -7.13 -11.10
CA ALA A 69 -0.37 -8.57 -11.15
C ALA A 69 -1.30 -9.38 -10.23
N LEU A 70 -1.68 -8.84 -9.07
CA LEU A 70 -2.62 -9.49 -8.15
C LEU A 70 -4.07 -9.43 -8.64
N ALA A 71 -4.48 -8.35 -9.31
CA ALA A 71 -5.81 -8.24 -9.91
C ALA A 71 -6.01 -9.25 -11.05
N GLU A 72 -4.98 -9.46 -11.87
CA GLU A 72 -5.00 -10.44 -12.97
C GLU A 72 -5.08 -11.89 -12.48
N GLN A 73 -4.43 -12.21 -11.36
CA GLN A 73 -4.46 -13.55 -10.74
C GLN A 73 -5.81 -13.91 -10.10
N ALA A 74 -6.70 -12.94 -9.87
CA ALA A 74 -8.01 -13.15 -9.26
C ALA A 74 -9.13 -13.41 -10.29
N THR A 75 -8.78 -13.45 -11.59
CA THR A 75 -9.69 -13.71 -12.72
C THR A 75 -9.49 -15.12 -13.25
#